data_AF-A0A662S5Y6-F1
#
_entry.id   AF-A0A662S5Y6-F1
#
_cell.length_a   1.000
_cell.length_b   1.000
_cell.length_c   1.000
_cell.angle_alpha   90.00
_cell.angle_beta   90.00
_cell.angle_gamma   90.00
#
_symmetry.space_group_name_H-M   'P 1'
#
loop_
_entity.id
_entity.type
_entity.pdbx_description
1 polymer ?
#
loop_
_entity_poly.entity_id
_entity_poly.type
_entity_poly.pdbx_seq_one_letter_code
_entity_poly.pdbx_strand_id
1 'polypeptide(L)'
;MSKKEEKGFDLMKHVLVPKHVIVSEREKEEVIRKYGPLKYFPKISIRDPVIRQIGAKPGDLIRIERPDSIVPYYRVVEGVPLVVPRAIKGDKEEFLDSEVEG
;
A
#
# COMPACT_ATOMS: atom_id res chain seq x y z
N MET A 1 -5.49 -32.34 -19.94
CA MET A 1 -5.56 -31.74 -18.59
C MET A 1 -5.57 -30.23 -18.77
N SER A 2 -6.76 -29.64 -18.76
CA SER A 2 -6.94 -28.22 -19.08
C SER A 2 -6.52 -27.36 -17.89
N LYS A 3 -5.50 -26.52 -18.12
CA LYS A 3 -4.97 -25.54 -17.17
C LYS A 3 -6.12 -24.60 -16.77
N LYS A 4 -6.55 -24.67 -15.51
CA LYS A 4 -7.56 -23.77 -14.94
C LYS A 4 -6.93 -22.37 -14.89
N GLU A 5 -7.28 -21.52 -15.84
CA GLU A 5 -6.93 -20.10 -15.78
C GLU A 5 -7.70 -19.50 -14.60
N GLU A 6 -7.02 -19.31 -13.48
CA GLU A 6 -7.52 -18.48 -12.39
C GLU A 6 -7.48 -17.02 -12.87
N LYS A 7 -8.49 -16.62 -13.65
CA LYS A 7 -8.75 -15.21 -13.95
C LYS A 7 -9.19 -14.55 -12.64
N GLY A 8 -8.20 -14.18 -11.84
CA GLY A 8 -8.38 -13.43 -10.60
C GLY A 8 -9.21 -12.19 -10.89
N PHE A 9 -10.23 -11.98 -10.06
CA PHE A 9 -11.07 -10.79 -10.12
C PHE A 9 -10.19 -9.55 -9.94
N ASP A 10 -10.10 -8.72 -10.97
CA ASP A 10 -9.30 -7.50 -10.93
C ASP A 10 -10.10 -6.42 -10.18
N LEU A 11 -9.80 -6.26 -8.89
CA LEU A 11 -10.50 -5.35 -7.97
C LEU A 11 -10.49 -3.90 -8.46
N MET A 12 -9.45 -3.50 -9.19
CA MET A 12 -9.28 -2.14 -9.72
C MET A 12 -10.21 -1.83 -10.89
N LYS A 13 -10.80 -2.84 -11.53
CA LYS A 13 -11.75 -2.67 -12.64
C LYS A 13 -13.21 -2.53 -12.16
N HIS A 14 -13.45 -2.72 -10.87
CA HIS A 14 -14.81 -2.64 -10.34
C HIS A 14 -15.29 -1.19 -10.27
N VAL A 15 -16.53 -0.94 -10.69
CA VAL A 15 -17.14 0.40 -10.77
C VAL A 15 -17.11 1.18 -9.44
N LEU A 16 -17.16 0.47 -8.30
CA LEU A 16 -17.15 1.07 -6.97
C LEU A 16 -15.74 1.37 -6.43
N VAL A 17 -14.67 0.91 -7.10
CA VAL A 17 -13.30 1.12 -6.64
C VAL A 17 -12.70 2.31 -7.41
N PRO A 18 -12.51 3.47 -6.75
CA PRO A 18 -11.87 4.62 -7.40
C PRO A 18 -10.41 4.34 -7.71
N LYS A 19 -9.79 5.21 -8.52
CA LYS A 19 -8.36 5.07 -8.85
C LYS A 19 -7.51 5.43 -7.64
N HIS A 20 -6.60 4.54 -7.27
CA HIS A 20 -5.63 4.73 -6.18
C HIS A 20 -4.23 4.82 -6.78
N VAL A 21 -3.51 5.90 -6.48
CA VAL A 21 -2.17 6.17 -7.01
C VAL A 21 -1.22 6.45 -5.85
N ILE A 22 -0.04 5.84 -5.87
CA ILE A 22 1.03 6.14 -4.90
C ILE A 22 1.65 7.48 -5.28
N VAL A 23 1.70 8.39 -4.31
CA VAL A 23 2.25 9.73 -4.49
C VAL A 23 3.79 9.66 -4.41
N SER A 24 4.47 10.37 -5.31
CA SER A 24 5.94 10.50 -5.27
C SER A 24 6.41 11.27 -4.03
N GLU A 25 7.66 11.08 -3.63
CA GLU A 25 8.23 11.76 -2.44
C GLU A 25 8.14 13.29 -2.53
N ARG A 26 8.36 13.86 -3.71
CA ARG A 26 8.26 15.32 -3.94
C ARG A 26 6.84 15.84 -3.70
N GLU A 27 5.85 15.18 -4.29
CA GLU A 27 4.44 15.57 -4.11
C GLU A 27 3.97 15.33 -2.66
N LYS A 28 4.49 14.29 -2.00
CA LYS A 28 4.24 14.02 -0.58
C LYS A 28 4.75 15.15 0.30
N GLU A 29 5.95 15.68 0.07
CA GLU A 29 6.47 16.85 0.79
C GLU A 29 5.60 18.10 0.57
N GLU A 30 5.15 18.34 -0.66
CA GLU A 30 4.26 19.46 -0.95
C GLU A 30 2.91 19.33 -0.23
N VAL A 31 2.35 18.13 -0.19
CA VAL A 31 1.10 17.83 0.53
C VAL A 31 1.29 18.06 2.04
N ILE A 32 2.41 17.63 2.61
CA ILE A 32 2.73 17.86 4.02
C ILE A 32 2.86 19.36 4.31
N ARG A 33 3.53 20.11 3.42
CA ARG A 33 3.68 21.56 3.56
C ARG A 33 2.34 22.30 3.46
N LYS A 34 1.43 21.85 2.60
CA LYS A 34 0.12 22.48 2.37
C LYS A 34 -0.92 22.15 3.44
N TYR A 35 -0.97 20.90 3.89
CA TYR A 35 -2.07 20.38 4.73
C TYR A 35 -1.64 19.94 6.13
N GLY A 36 -0.32 19.89 6.41
CA GLY A 36 0.22 19.54 7.72
C GLY A 36 0.81 18.13 7.79
N PRO A 37 1.17 17.66 9.00
CA PRO A 37 1.89 16.41 9.17
C PRO A 37 1.01 15.17 8.89
N LEU A 38 1.62 14.13 8.32
CA LEU A 38 0.96 12.87 7.91
C LEU A 38 0.19 12.16 9.02
N LYS A 39 0.53 12.41 10.29
CA LYS A 39 -0.14 11.82 11.46
C LYS A 39 -1.63 12.15 11.53
N TYR A 40 -2.03 13.31 11.00
CA TYR A 40 -3.43 13.74 11.00
C TYR A 40 -4.19 13.32 9.74
N PHE A 41 -3.51 12.71 8.77
CA PHE A 41 -4.18 12.26 7.57
C PHE A 41 -5.02 11.01 7.85
N PRO A 42 -6.16 10.86 7.16
CA PRO A 42 -6.93 9.63 7.17
C PRO A 42 -6.05 8.44 6.81
N LYS A 43 -6.20 7.33 7.55
CA LYS A 43 -5.34 6.17 7.40
C LYS A 43 -6.03 5.06 6.63
N ILE A 44 -5.24 4.25 5.91
CA ILE A 44 -5.69 3.04 5.23
C ILE A 44 -4.83 1.86 5.66
N SER A 45 -5.47 0.72 5.93
CA SER A 45 -4.73 -0.46 6.37
C SER A 45 -3.90 -1.05 5.24
N ILE A 46 -2.68 -1.48 5.53
CA ILE A 46 -1.88 -2.31 4.60
C ILE A 46 -2.55 -3.64 4.24
N ARG A 47 -3.54 -4.07 5.02
CA ARG A 47 -4.32 -5.30 4.75
C ARG A 47 -5.40 -5.09 3.70
N ASP A 48 -5.67 -3.85 3.30
CA ASP A 48 -6.65 -3.55 2.27
C ASP A 48 -6.24 -4.19 0.92
N PRO A 49 -7.17 -4.86 0.22
CA PRO A 49 -6.89 -5.51 -1.06
C PRO A 49 -6.31 -4.56 -2.13
N VAL A 50 -6.77 -3.31 -2.16
CA VAL A 50 -6.31 -2.30 -3.12
C VAL A 50 -4.87 -1.91 -2.82
N ILE A 51 -4.54 -1.70 -1.54
CA ILE A 51 -3.19 -1.36 -1.09
C ILE A 51 -2.19 -2.48 -1.39
N ARG A 52 -2.61 -3.74 -1.19
CA ARG A 52 -1.82 -4.91 -1.59
C ARG A 52 -1.58 -5.00 -3.10
N GLN A 53 -2.60 -4.67 -3.91
CA GLN A 53 -2.51 -4.75 -5.36
C GLN A 53 -1.61 -3.64 -5.94
N ILE A 54 -1.62 -2.43 -5.37
CA ILE A 54 -0.71 -1.34 -5.77
C ILE A 54 0.69 -1.47 -5.19
N GLY A 55 0.89 -2.35 -4.19
CA GLY A 55 2.20 -2.60 -3.59
C GLY A 55 2.71 -1.48 -2.67
N ALA A 56 1.80 -0.70 -2.08
CA ALA A 56 2.19 0.39 -1.19
C ALA A 56 2.65 -0.11 0.18
N LYS A 57 3.60 0.61 0.78
CA LYS A 57 4.24 0.30 2.06
C LYS A 57 3.69 1.18 3.18
N PRO A 58 3.85 0.77 4.46
CA PRO A 58 3.47 1.62 5.58
C PRO A 58 4.22 2.96 5.52
N GLY A 59 3.48 4.06 5.68
CA GLY A 59 4.00 5.42 5.54
C GLY A 59 3.87 6.02 4.15
N ASP A 60 3.45 5.26 3.14
CA ASP A 60 3.16 5.82 1.81
C ASP A 60 1.88 6.65 1.82
N LEU A 61 1.87 7.67 0.96
CA LEU A 61 0.73 8.54 0.75
C LEU A 61 0.01 8.11 -0.53
N ILE A 62 -1.27 7.84 -0.43
CA ILE A 62 -2.13 7.39 -1.52
C ILE A 62 -3.05 8.52 -1.91
N ARG A 63 -3.06 8.86 -3.19
CA ARG A 63 -4.04 9.76 -3.82
C ARG A 63 -5.19 8.95 -4.36
N ILE A 64 -6.40 9.32 -3.98
CA ILE A 64 -7.65 8.70 -4.41
C ILE A 64 -8.38 9.68 -5.33
N GLU A 65 -8.55 9.27 -6.58
CA GLU A 65 -9.26 10.03 -7.61
C GLU A 65 -10.63 9.41 -7.84
N ARG A 66 -11.68 10.14 -7.48
CA ARG A 66 -13.08 9.74 -7.68
C ARG A 66 -13.61 10.42 -8.94
N PRO A 67 -14.36 9.70 -9.80
CA PRO A 67 -14.90 10.29 -11.03
C PRO A 67 -15.84 11.47 -10.76
N ASP A 68 -16.58 11.43 -9.65
CA ASP A 68 -17.56 12.45 -9.28
C ASP A 68 -16.98 13.60 -8.43
N SER A 69 -15.65 13.66 -8.22
CA SER A 69 -15.03 14.67 -7.37
C SER A 69 -13.81 15.29 -8.02
N ILE A 70 -13.79 16.62 -8.06
CA ILE A 70 -12.67 17.41 -8.59
C ILE A 70 -11.49 17.42 -7.60
N VAL A 71 -11.77 17.25 -6.30
CA VAL A 71 -10.75 17.35 -5.25
C VAL A 71 -10.14 15.97 -4.94
N PRO A 72 -8.81 15.81 -5.06
CA PRO A 72 -8.15 14.56 -4.71
C PRO A 72 -8.20 14.33 -3.21
N TYR A 73 -8.45 13.09 -2.80
CA TYR A 73 -8.44 12.69 -1.40
C TYR A 73 -7.14 11.94 -1.07
N TYR A 74 -6.53 12.24 0.06
CA TYR A 74 -5.26 11.62 0.46
C TYR A 74 -5.44 10.71 1.67
N ARG A 75 -4.81 9.53 1.62
CA ARG A 75 -4.74 8.58 2.75
C ARG A 75 -3.32 8.11 2.98
N VAL A 76 -2.96 7.85 4.24
CA VAL A 76 -1.66 7.30 4.63
C VAL A 76 -1.78 5.82 4.93
N VAL A 77 -0.90 5.01 4.38
CA VAL A 77 -0.87 3.56 4.65
C VAL A 77 -0.33 3.31 6.05
N GLU A 78 -1.08 2.56 6.85
CA GLU A 78 -0.71 2.18 8.22
C GLU A 78 -0.82 0.66 8.43
N GLY A 79 0.06 0.14 9.28
CA GLY A 79 0.02 -1.22 9.77
C GLY A 79 1.27 -2.01 9.40
N VAL A 80 1.35 -3.22 9.94
CA VAL A 80 2.42 -4.17 9.63
C VAL A 80 1.97 -5.09 8.49
N PRO A 81 2.81 -5.30 7.46
CA PRO A 81 2.50 -6.29 6.43
C PRO A 81 2.36 -7.67 7.09
N LEU A 82 1.36 -8.45 6.67
CA LEU A 82 1.22 -9.83 7.12
C LEU A 82 2.38 -10.65 6.51
N VAL A 83 3.47 -10.74 7.26
CA VAL A 83 4.52 -11.73 6.97
C VAL A 83 3.97 -13.06 7.43
N VAL A 84 3.33 -13.79 6.52
CA VAL A 84 3.00 -15.18 6.79
C VAL A 84 4.34 -15.91 6.82
N PRO A 85 4.77 -16.53 7.94
CA PRO A 85 5.94 -17.37 7.91
C PRO A 85 5.66 -18.48 6.91
N ARG A 86 6.31 -18.38 5.75
CA ARG A 86 6.22 -19.41 4.72
C ARG A 86 6.77 -20.67 5.39
N ALA A 87 5.97 -21.73 5.44
CA ALA A 87 6.44 -23.01 5.93
C ALA A 87 7.81 -23.28 5.29
N ILE A 88 8.83 -23.40 6.13
CA ILE A 88 10.23 -23.60 5.74
C ILE A 88 10.26 -24.91 4.95
N LYS A 89 10.13 -24.83 3.63
CA LYS A 89 10.56 -25.91 2.75
C LYS A 89 11.98 -25.52 2.39
N GLY A 90 12.90 -26.19 3.08
CA GLY A 90 14.23 -25.69 3.39
C GLY A 90 14.98 -25.16 2.20
N ASP A 91 15.46 -23.94 2.35
CA ASP A 91 16.78 -23.51 1.93
C ASP A 91 17.20 -22.43 2.94
N LYS A 92 18.33 -22.68 3.60
CA LYS A 92 18.99 -21.69 4.46
C LYS A 92 19.48 -20.57 3.55
N GLU A 93 19.14 -19.33 3.84
CA GLU A 93 20.15 -18.28 3.72
C GLU A 93 19.86 -17.11 4.67
N GLU A 94 20.98 -16.66 5.19
CA GLU A 94 21.22 -15.83 6.36
C GLU A 94 21.25 -14.34 6.00
N PHE A 95 21.34 -13.51 7.05
CA PHE A 95 21.93 -12.17 7.08
C PHE A 95 21.12 -10.95 6.58
N LEU A 96 20.74 -10.09 7.53
CA LEU A 96 21.65 -8.99 7.88
C LEU A 96 21.54 -8.66 9.39
N ASP A 97 22.67 -8.89 10.05
CA ASP A 97 23.08 -8.49 11.40
C ASP A 97 22.93 -6.97 11.63
N SER A 98 22.43 -6.58 12.81
CA SER A 98 23.21 -6.02 13.93
C SER A 98 23.25 -4.49 13.92
N GLU A 99 22.63 -3.88 14.93
CA GLU A 99 23.11 -2.72 15.70
C GLU A 99 21.94 -2.11 16.48
N VAL A 100 21.78 -2.52 17.75
CA VAL A 100 21.57 -1.57 18.86
C VAL A 100 22.30 -2.16 20.06
N GLU A 101 23.52 -1.67 20.28
CA GLU A 101 24.32 -1.89 21.47
C GLU A 101 23.53 -1.53 22.75
N GLY A 102 23.74 -2.33 23.79
CA GLY A 102 23.49 -1.99 25.18
C GLY A 102 24.80 -1.92 25.94
#